data_AF-A0A966U7Y7-F1
#
_entry.id   AF-A0A966U7Y7-F1
#
_cell.length_a   1.000
_cell.length_b   1.000
_cell.length_c   1.000
_cell.angle_alpha   90.00
_cell.angle_beta   90.00
_cell.angle_gamma   90.00
#
_symmetry.space_group_name_H-M   'P 1'
#
loop_
_entity.id
_entity.type
_entity.pdbx_description
1 polymer ?
#
loop_
_entity_poly.entity_id
_entity_poly.type
_entity_poly.pdbx_seq_one_letter_code
_entity_poly.pdbx_strand_id
1 'polypeptide(L)'
;MVDTARDALASSVQAALSDAVEDILVKPGDDVWVRVKTASWRSALQTLRDSLGFDYFCFLSAIDWMPSPYGRGEDDPTEPAPERDMTIRSGYAGGSTRMQVFV
;
A
#
# COMPACT_ATOMS: atom_id res chain seq x y z
N MET A 1 -8.05 5.76 -19.13
CA MET A 1 -9.41 6.31 -18.95
C MET A 1 -9.32 7.32 -17.82
N VAL A 2 -9.90 8.51 -17.96
CA VAL A 2 -9.88 9.55 -16.89
C VAL A 2 -10.92 9.17 -15.84
N ASP A 3 -10.59 9.32 -14.55
CA ASP A 3 -11.48 9.03 -13.43
C ASP A 3 -11.57 10.26 -12.50
N THR A 4 -12.38 11.23 -12.92
CA THR A 4 -12.44 12.54 -12.28
C THR A 4 -12.83 12.48 -10.80
N ALA A 5 -13.62 11.49 -10.39
CA ALA A 5 -14.02 11.33 -8.99
C ALA A 5 -12.82 10.88 -8.14
N ARG A 6 -12.06 9.88 -8.58
CA ARG A 6 -10.86 9.43 -7.87
C ARG A 6 -9.73 10.45 -7.93
N ASP A 7 -9.58 11.15 -9.05
CA ASP A 7 -8.60 12.24 -9.19
C ASP A 7 -8.90 13.39 -8.19
N ALA A 8 -10.18 13.74 -8.02
CA ALA A 8 -10.61 14.73 -7.03
C ALA A 8 -10.35 14.25 -5.60
N LEU A 9 -10.65 12.98 -5.29
CA LEU A 9 -10.37 12.38 -3.98
C LEU A 9 -8.87 12.40 -3.65
N ALA A 10 -8.03 11.96 -4.59
CA ALA A 10 -6.58 12.00 -4.46
C ALA A 10 -6.07 13.43 -4.21
N SER A 11 -6.63 14.42 -4.90
CA SER A 11 -6.30 15.83 -4.69
C SER A 11 -6.69 16.32 -3.29
N SER A 12 -7.87 15.94 -2.79
CA SER A 12 -8.30 16.25 -1.42
C SER A 12 -7.41 15.61 -0.37
N VAL A 13 -7.02 14.34 -0.56
CA VAL A 13 -6.09 13.64 0.34
C VAL A 13 -4.72 14.29 0.33
N GLN A 14 -4.18 14.61 -0.86
CA GLN A 14 -2.91 15.31 -0.99
C GLN A 14 -2.92 16.67 -0.28
N ALA A 15 -4.02 17.42 -0.39
CA ALA A 15 -4.16 18.71 0.28
C ALA A 15 -4.25 18.55 1.81
N ALA A 16 -4.99 17.56 2.31
CA ALA A 16 -5.16 17.33 3.74
C ALA A 16 -3.88 16.82 4.41
N LEU A 17 -3.13 15.95 3.74
CA LEU A 17 -1.93 15.30 4.30
C LEU A 17 -0.63 16.04 3.96
N SER A 18 -0.64 16.89 2.94
CA SER A 18 0.48 17.76 2.56
C SER A 18 1.80 16.97 2.46
N ASP A 19 2.81 17.35 3.24
CA ASP A 19 4.15 16.76 3.23
C ASP A 19 4.20 15.35 3.83
N ALA A 20 3.13 14.86 4.44
CA ALA A 20 3.08 13.48 4.91
C ALA A 20 3.00 12.47 3.75
N VAL A 21 2.53 12.89 2.57
CA VAL A 21 2.40 12.03 1.39
C VAL A 21 3.75 11.85 0.71
N GLU A 22 4.11 10.59 0.43
CA GLU A 22 5.27 10.24 -0.38
C GLU A 22 4.88 9.87 -1.81
N ASP A 23 3.70 9.27 -2.01
CA ASP A 23 3.19 8.90 -3.33
C ASP A 23 1.65 8.72 -3.31
N ILE A 24 1.01 8.99 -4.44
CA ILE A 24 -0.41 8.68 -4.67
C ILE A 24 -0.58 8.07 -6.06
N LEU A 25 -1.21 6.89 -6.10
CA LEU A 25 -1.63 6.26 -7.34
C LEU A 25 -3.16 6.23 -7.42
N VAL A 26 -3.71 6.86 -8.46
CA VAL A 26 -5.09 6.63 -8.88
C VAL A 26 -5.11 5.52 -9.92
N LYS A 27 -5.84 4.43 -9.65
CA LYS A 27 -6.13 3.39 -10.65
C LYS A 27 -7.58 3.54 -11.12
N PRO A 28 -7.82 4.05 -12.34
CA PRO A 28 -9.15 4.33 -12.85
C PRO A 28 -10.08 3.11 -12.76
N GLY A 29 -11.29 3.32 -12.20
CA GLY A 29 -12.29 2.26 -12.03
C GLY A 29 -12.02 1.26 -10.91
N ASP A 30 -10.93 1.42 -10.14
CA ASP A 30 -10.56 0.52 -9.04
C ASP A 30 -10.48 1.31 -7.72
N ASP A 31 -9.33 1.89 -7.38
CA ASP A 31 -9.13 2.59 -6.11
C ASP A 31 -7.99 3.64 -6.15
N VAL A 32 -7.71 4.26 -5.01
CA VAL A 32 -6.61 5.20 -4.76
C VAL A 32 -5.68 4.61 -3.70
N TRP A 33 -4.39 4.52 -4.02
CA TRP A 33 -3.34 4.12 -3.07
C TRP A 33 -2.53 5.33 -2.65
N VAL A 34 -2.36 5.52 -1.35
CA VAL A 34 -1.61 6.63 -0.78
C VAL A 34 -0.52 6.07 0.11
N ARG A 35 0.74 6.36 -0.23
CA ARG A 35 1.85 6.12 0.69
C ARG A 35 2.18 7.39 1.43
N VAL A 36 2.30 7.24 2.74
CA VAL A 36 2.71 8.31 3.65
C VAL A 36 4.03 7.96 4.31
N LYS A 37 4.73 8.98 4.80
CA LYS A 37 5.91 8.82 5.66
C LYS A 37 5.56 7.94 6.86
N THR A 38 6.43 7.00 7.19
CA THR A 38 6.24 6.09 8.35
C THR A 38 5.99 6.86 9.65
N ALA A 39 6.71 7.96 9.87
CA ALA A 39 6.56 8.80 11.06
C ALA A 39 5.19 9.50 11.15
N SER A 40 4.51 9.66 10.01
CA SER A 40 3.21 10.33 9.89
C SER A 40 2.03 9.36 9.82
N TRP A 41 2.25 8.04 9.90
CA TRP A 41 1.19 7.05 9.63
C TRP A 41 -0.06 7.24 10.51
N ARG A 42 0.14 7.37 11.83
CA ARG A 42 -0.99 7.60 12.76
C ARG A 42 -1.66 8.95 12.52
N SER A 43 -0.88 10.03 12.39
CA SER A 43 -1.44 11.37 12.23
C SER A 43 -2.18 11.50 10.90
N ALA A 44 -1.70 10.86 9.84
CA ALA A 44 -2.38 10.83 8.55
C ALA A 44 -3.79 10.21 8.67
N LEU A 45 -3.91 9.04 9.31
CA LEU A 45 -5.22 8.41 9.52
C LEU A 45 -6.15 9.29 10.37
N GLN A 46 -5.63 9.95 11.40
CA GLN A 46 -6.40 10.89 12.22
C GLN A 46 -6.90 12.07 11.39
N THR A 47 -6.03 12.68 10.57
CA THR A 47 -6.40 13.78 9.67
C THR A 47 -7.44 13.35 8.63
N LEU A 48 -7.31 12.18 8.02
CA LEU A 48 -8.28 11.66 7.05
C LEU A 48 -9.66 11.47 7.68
N ARG A 49 -9.72 10.90 8.88
CA ARG A 49 -10.97 10.79 9.65
C ARG A 49 -11.54 12.17 9.96
N ASP A 50 -10.76 13.02 10.62
CA ASP A 50 -11.25 14.28 11.20
C ASP A 50 -11.56 15.35 10.15
N SER A 51 -10.88 15.33 8.99
CA SER A 51 -10.99 16.38 7.96
C SER A 51 -11.76 15.93 6.72
N LEU A 52 -11.75 14.65 6.37
CA LEU A 52 -12.37 14.11 5.15
C LEU A 52 -13.47 13.07 5.43
N GLY A 53 -13.75 12.74 6.69
CA GLY A 53 -14.85 11.84 7.08
C GLY A 53 -14.58 10.36 6.80
N PHE A 54 -13.30 9.94 6.81
CA PHE A 54 -12.94 8.54 6.62
C PHE A 54 -13.13 7.77 7.95
N ASP A 55 -14.40 7.54 8.31
CA ASP A 55 -14.80 7.08 9.65
C ASP A 55 -14.86 5.55 9.80
N TYR A 56 -14.81 4.80 8.69
CA TYR A 56 -14.80 3.34 8.70
C TYR A 56 -13.38 2.80 8.50
N PHE A 57 -12.97 1.87 9.37
CA PHE A 57 -11.68 1.19 9.35
C PHE A 57 -11.90 -0.30 9.17
N CYS A 58 -11.52 -0.86 8.02
CA CYS A 58 -11.91 -2.21 7.63
C CYS A 58 -10.95 -3.29 8.14
N PHE A 59 -9.63 -3.10 7.99
CA PHE A 59 -8.61 -4.02 8.46
C PHE A 59 -7.29 -3.29 8.71
N LEU A 60 -6.32 -3.98 9.31
CA LEU A 60 -4.93 -3.56 9.35
C LEU A 60 -4.08 -4.77 9.00
N SER A 61 -3.18 -4.62 8.04
CA SER A 61 -2.32 -5.71 7.62
C SER A 61 -0.88 -5.26 7.47
N ALA A 62 0.03 -6.20 7.71
CA ALA A 62 1.46 -6.02 7.51
C ALA A 62 1.94 -7.00 6.44
N ILE A 63 2.75 -6.50 5.51
CA ILE A 63 3.32 -7.25 4.40
C ILE A 63 4.82 -7.39 4.63
N ASP A 64 5.31 -8.62 4.55
CA ASP A 64 6.72 -8.92 4.28
C ASP A 64 6.90 -9.13 2.79
N TRP A 65 7.57 -8.19 2.12
CA TRP A 65 7.82 -8.25 0.67
C TRP A 65 8.96 -9.20 0.29
N MET A 66 9.70 -9.74 1.25
CA MET A 66 10.74 -10.72 0.95
C MET A 66 10.09 -11.99 0.41
N PRO A 67 10.42 -12.43 -0.82
CA PRO A 67 9.97 -13.73 -1.29
C PRO A 67 10.38 -14.84 -0.32
N SER A 68 9.49 -15.79 -0.07
CA SER A 68 9.82 -16.93 0.80
C SER A 68 10.95 -17.76 0.18
N PRO A 69 12.07 -17.98 0.89
CA PRO A 69 13.15 -18.83 0.38
C PRO A 69 12.72 -20.31 0.31
N TYR A 70 11.66 -20.68 1.03
CA TYR A 70 11.15 -22.05 1.11
C TYR A 70 10.06 -22.34 0.07
N GLY A 71 9.67 -21.34 -0.73
CA GLY A 71 8.56 -21.46 -1.68
C GLY A 71 7.20 -21.34 -1.02
N ARG A 72 6.21 -21.93 -1.68
CA ARG A 72 4.82 -21.93 -1.22
C ARG A 72 4.45 -23.29 -0.64
N GLY A 73 3.41 -23.33 0.19
CA GLY A 73 2.95 -24.59 0.79
C GLY A 73 2.43 -25.60 -0.22
N GLU A 74 2.11 -25.14 -1.43
CA GLU A 74 1.61 -25.94 -2.54
C GLU A 74 2.71 -26.56 -3.41
N ASP A 75 3.99 -26.27 -3.16
CA ASP A 75 5.10 -26.85 -3.89
C ASP A 75 5.26 -28.36 -3.53
N ASP A 76 5.51 -29.25 -4.50
CA ASP A 76 5.67 -30.70 -4.27
C ASP A 76 6.97 -30.97 -3.49
N PRO A 77 6.90 -31.58 -2.29
CA PRO A 77 8.09 -31.82 -1.45
C PRO A 77 9.02 -32.91 -2.01
N THR A 78 8.60 -33.67 -3.02
CA THR A 78 9.37 -34.76 -3.62
C THR A 78 10.26 -34.31 -4.79
N GLU A 79 10.01 -33.13 -5.35
CA GLU A 79 10.82 -32.55 -6.41
C GLU A 79 11.95 -31.66 -5.85
N PRO A 80 13.07 -31.50 -6.58
CA PRO A 80 14.08 -30.52 -6.22
C PRO A 80 13.50 -29.11 -6.15
N ALA A 81 13.88 -28.36 -5.11
CA ALA A 81 13.45 -26.97 -4.98
C ALA A 81 13.91 -26.15 -6.21
N PRO A 82 12.99 -25.43 -6.89
CA PRO A 82 13.35 -24.60 -8.02
C PRO A 82 14.23 -23.43 -7.56
N GLU A 83 15.01 -22.88 -8.49
CA GLU A 83 15.68 -21.58 -8.28
C GLU A 83 14.61 -20.50 -8.14
N ARG A 84 14.75 -19.65 -7.11
CA ARG A 84 13.76 -18.61 -6.79
C ARG A 84 14.37 -17.23 -6.95
N ASP A 85 13.64 -16.37 -7.64
CA ASP A 85 13.98 -14.96 -7.72
C ASP A 85 13.60 -14.26 -6.41
N MET A 86 14.62 -13.82 -5.68
CA MET A 86 14.50 -13.16 -4.39
C MET A 86 14.32 -11.63 -4.51
N THR A 87 14.10 -11.10 -5.72
CA THR A 87 13.87 -9.68 -5.93
C THR A 87 12.57 -9.24 -5.29
N ILE A 88 12.67 -8.30 -4.33
CA ILE A 88 11.52 -7.65 -3.68
C ILE A 88 10.76 -6.84 -4.74
N ARG A 89 9.46 -7.09 -4.86
CA ARG A 89 8.54 -6.37 -5.75
C ARG A 89 7.36 -5.85 -4.94
N SER A 90 7.36 -4.55 -4.68
CA SER A 90 6.26 -3.90 -3.97
C SER A 90 5.05 -3.69 -4.89
N GLY A 91 3.88 -3.53 -4.27
CA GLY A 91 2.65 -3.14 -4.95
C GLY A 91 2.56 -1.64 -5.26
N TYR A 92 1.33 -1.17 -5.47
CA TYR A 92 1.03 0.23 -5.75
C TYR A 92 1.46 1.17 -4.63
N ALA A 93 1.93 2.36 -5.02
CA ALA A 93 2.52 3.36 -4.13
C ALA A 93 3.60 2.76 -3.21
N GLY A 94 4.23 1.63 -3.59
CA GLY A 94 5.16 0.86 -2.77
C GLY A 94 6.40 1.62 -2.31
N GLY A 95 7.35 0.96 -1.66
CA GLY A 95 8.51 1.63 -1.07
C GLY A 95 9.73 0.72 -1.02
N SER A 96 10.86 1.28 -0.60
CA SER A 96 12.14 0.55 -0.57
C SER A 96 12.30 -0.36 0.66
N THR A 97 11.30 -0.41 1.55
CA THR A 97 11.35 -1.20 2.78
C THR A 97 10.86 -2.63 2.53
N ARG A 98 11.48 -3.61 3.18
CA ARG A 98 11.01 -5.01 3.18
C ARG A 98 9.63 -5.15 3.81
N MET A 99 9.38 -4.44 4.89
CA MET A 99 8.12 -4.51 5.63
C MET A 99 7.28 -3.27 5.32
N GLN A 100 5.97 -3.46 5.17
CA GLN A 100 4.99 -2.38 4.99
C GLN A 100 3.71 -2.67 5.76
N VAL A 101 3.02 -1.62 6.20
CA VAL A 101 1.71 -1.71 6.86
C VAL A 101 0.69 -0.93 6.05
N PHE A 102 -0.50 -1.48 5.89
CA PHE A 102 -1.60 -0.85 5.16
C PHE A 102 -2.96 -1.16 5.80
N VAL A 103 -3.93 -0.28 5.49
CA VAL A 103 -5.34 -0.33 5.84
C VAL A 103 -6.14 0.17 4.65
#